data_AF-A0AAW2MIS1-F1
#
_entry.id   AF-A0AAW2MIS1-F1
#
_cell.length_a   1.000
_cell.length_b   1.000
_cell.length_c   1.000
_cell.angle_alpha   90.00
_cell.angle_beta   90.00
_cell.angle_gamma   90.00
#
_symmetry.space_group_name_H-M   'P 1'
#
loop_
_entity.id
_entity.type
_entity.pdbx_description
1 polymer ?
#
loop_
_entity_poly.entity_id
_entity_poly.type
_entity_poly.pdbx_seq_one_letter_code
_entity_poly.pdbx_strand_id
1 'polypeptide(L)'
;MPMFTVCKGPPSQIRCGGHHMKPASFSLPSSHHLSQLFYSDPKLKHTRLGFLKPQRRKFQYLWIVKSVLESRRSSSISDNGATEPARVLLERLFAQTQKLEEQIGRDPRSSHAAELGVNLGKLESDLHAALAALKKKEEDLQDAERKVLSEYNEINRARKDLERREGDIVAARMKQETLEEELRQANIDLASQATEIGDLKLHLKERDQEISASQSACSAKEEEIIKMKHELMKKSEEAAIAEAELRSMAKLLGEANKIVEKQEVELQQLQREIHKKEDELEISISIQKSEAEKLKLLKQSWRSKQWIG
;
A
#
# COMPACT_ATOMS: atom_id res chain seq x y z
N MET A 1 -41.54 56.24 -23.38
CA MET A 1 -40.35 57.12 -23.25
C MET A 1 -39.29 56.35 -22.46
N PRO A 2 -38.00 56.55 -22.78
CA PRO A 2 -37.03 55.51 -23.14
C PRO A 2 -36.20 55.03 -21.90
N MET A 3 -35.27 54.08 -21.90
CA MET A 3 -34.33 53.57 -22.91
C MET A 3 -34.01 52.09 -22.70
N PHE A 4 -33.78 51.42 -23.83
CA PHE A 4 -33.00 50.19 -23.97
C PHE A 4 -31.52 50.43 -23.63
N THR A 5 -30.87 49.45 -22.99
CA THR A 5 -29.47 49.12 -23.30
C THR A 5 -29.29 47.61 -23.29
N VAL A 6 -29.06 47.10 -24.50
CA VAL A 6 -28.66 45.75 -24.86
C VAL A 6 -27.14 45.73 -24.92
N CYS A 7 -26.48 44.82 -24.19
CA CYS A 7 -25.09 44.47 -24.42
C CYS A 7 -25.01 43.04 -24.96
N LYS A 8 -24.78 42.94 -26.27
CA LYS A 8 -24.42 41.71 -27.00
C LYS A 8 -22.93 41.42 -26.76
N GLY A 9 -22.62 40.27 -26.19
CA GLY A 9 -21.27 39.68 -26.24
C GLY A 9 -21.13 38.77 -27.47
N PRO A 10 -19.96 38.74 -28.15
CA PRO A 10 -19.76 37.90 -29.33
C PRO A 10 -19.51 36.42 -29.00
N PRO A 11 -19.91 35.48 -29.89
CA PRO A 11 -19.70 34.05 -29.71
C PRO A 11 -18.34 33.60 -30.26
N SER A 12 -17.51 32.99 -29.40
CA SER A 12 -16.26 32.35 -29.81
C SER A 12 -16.53 30.91 -30.23
N GLN A 13 -16.08 30.60 -31.44
CA GLN A 13 -16.37 29.40 -32.22
C GLN A 13 -15.85 28.10 -31.60
N ILE A 14 -16.74 27.11 -31.61
CA ILE A 14 -16.44 25.68 -31.45
C ILE A 14 -15.71 25.21 -32.71
N ARG A 15 -14.46 24.78 -32.58
CA ARG A 15 -13.71 24.09 -33.64
C ARG A 15 -13.72 22.59 -33.36
N CYS A 16 -14.66 21.87 -33.97
CA CYS A 16 -14.65 20.41 -34.06
C CYS A 16 -13.59 19.98 -35.08
N GLY A 17 -12.41 19.61 -34.61
CA GLY A 17 -11.41 18.90 -35.42
C GLY A 17 -11.72 17.41 -35.44
N GLY A 18 -12.42 16.95 -36.47
CA GLY A 18 -12.56 15.54 -36.78
C GLY A 18 -11.25 14.97 -37.31
N HIS A 19 -10.51 14.26 -36.47
CA HIS A 19 -9.43 13.39 -36.92
C HIS A 19 -9.94 11.97 -37.09
N HIS A 20 -10.01 11.53 -38.35
CA HIS A 20 -10.06 10.13 -38.73
C HIS A 20 -8.89 9.37 -38.09
N MET A 21 -9.18 8.55 -37.09
CA MET A 21 -8.29 7.49 -36.62
C MET A 21 -8.80 6.17 -37.19
N LYS A 22 -7.96 5.55 -38.03
CA LYS A 22 -8.11 4.18 -38.54
C LYS A 22 -8.06 3.20 -37.35
N PRO A 23 -8.78 2.07 -37.39
CA PRO A 23 -8.70 1.06 -36.35
C PRO A 23 -7.35 0.35 -36.44
N ALA A 24 -6.52 0.49 -35.41
CA ALA A 24 -5.39 -0.39 -35.19
C ALA A 24 -5.90 -1.67 -34.51
N SER A 25 -5.95 -2.75 -35.29
CA SER A 25 -6.10 -4.11 -34.80
C SER A 25 -4.88 -4.50 -33.97
N PHE A 26 -5.02 -4.49 -32.64
CA PHE A 26 -4.07 -5.16 -31.76
C PHE A 26 -4.63 -6.53 -31.40
N SER A 27 -4.08 -7.53 -32.07
CA SER A 27 -4.24 -8.94 -31.76
C SER A 27 -3.62 -9.22 -30.39
N LEU A 28 -4.43 -9.70 -29.44
CA LEU A 28 -3.97 -10.34 -28.22
C LEU A 28 -3.42 -11.73 -28.56
N PRO A 29 -2.19 -12.11 -28.15
CA PRO A 29 -1.83 -13.50 -28.08
C PRO A 29 -2.47 -14.12 -26.83
N SER A 30 -3.35 -15.08 -27.10
CA SER A 30 -3.77 -16.14 -26.18
C SER A 30 -2.54 -16.82 -25.56
N SER A 31 -2.51 -16.88 -24.23
CA SER A 31 -1.67 -17.83 -23.49
C SER A 31 -2.45 -18.32 -22.28
N HIS A 32 -3.43 -19.18 -22.54
CA HIS A 32 -3.87 -20.16 -21.57
C HIS A 32 -3.06 -21.42 -21.80
N HIS A 33 -2.18 -21.75 -20.87
CA HIS A 33 -1.98 -23.09 -20.31
C HIS A 33 -0.70 -23.05 -19.48
N LEU A 34 -0.87 -22.95 -18.15
CA LEU A 34 -0.11 -23.68 -17.13
C LEU A 34 -0.61 -23.18 -15.76
N SER A 35 -1.73 -23.76 -15.34
CA SER A 35 -2.14 -23.76 -13.94
C SER A 35 -2.59 -25.18 -13.62
N GLN A 36 -1.65 -26.00 -13.19
CA GLN A 36 -1.97 -27.16 -12.36
C GLN A 36 -0.99 -27.24 -11.19
N LEU A 37 -1.55 -26.91 -10.05
CA LEU A 37 -1.45 -27.67 -8.80
C LEU A 37 -0.07 -27.79 -8.16
N PHE A 38 0.21 -26.85 -7.25
CA PHE A 38 0.74 -27.23 -5.95
C PHE A 38 -0.13 -26.63 -4.85
N TYR A 39 -1.03 -27.46 -4.33
CA TYR A 39 -1.49 -27.32 -2.95
C TYR A 39 -0.28 -27.57 -2.05
N SER A 40 0.04 -26.63 -1.17
CA SER A 40 1.01 -26.84 -0.11
C SER A 40 0.51 -26.21 1.17
N ASP A 41 -0.19 -27.05 1.93
CA ASP A 41 -0.17 -27.17 3.40
C ASP A 41 0.63 -26.08 4.15
N PRO A 42 -0.01 -25.18 4.92
CA PRO A 42 0.70 -24.26 5.80
C PRO A 42 1.02 -24.95 7.13
N LYS A 43 1.79 -26.05 7.09
CA LYS A 43 2.63 -26.42 8.23
C LYS A 43 3.90 -25.59 8.15
N LEU A 44 3.78 -24.34 8.56
CA LEU A 44 4.88 -23.42 8.79
C LEU A 44 5.71 -23.98 9.96
N LYS A 45 6.53 -24.99 9.67
CA LYS A 45 7.65 -25.36 10.53
C LYS A 45 8.48 -24.10 10.66
N HIS A 46 8.75 -23.71 11.90
CA HIS A 46 9.72 -22.69 12.25
C HIS A 46 11.08 -23.07 11.63
N THR A 47 11.29 -22.69 10.38
CA THR A 47 12.62 -22.60 9.80
C THR A 47 13.24 -21.43 10.52
N ARG A 48 13.87 -21.71 11.66
CA ARG A 48 14.94 -20.88 12.22
C ARG A 48 15.79 -20.50 11.01
N LEU A 49 15.66 -19.27 10.52
CA LEU A 49 16.73 -18.65 9.76
C LEU A 49 17.94 -18.85 10.64
N GLY A 50 18.82 -19.74 10.23
CA GLY A 50 20.11 -19.94 10.85
C GLY A 50 20.75 -18.57 10.82
N PHE A 51 20.71 -17.89 11.98
CA PHE A 51 21.54 -16.75 12.27
C PHE A 51 22.91 -17.12 11.73
N LEU A 52 23.32 -16.43 10.67
CA LEU A 52 24.70 -16.42 10.23
C LEU A 52 25.48 -16.17 11.52
N LYS A 53 26.17 -17.22 11.98
CA LYS A 53 26.96 -17.17 13.20
C LYS A 53 27.75 -15.88 13.10
N PRO A 54 27.69 -14.96 14.08
CA PRO A 54 28.61 -13.85 14.09
C PRO A 54 29.98 -14.50 14.04
N GLN A 55 30.64 -14.38 12.90
CA GLN A 55 31.99 -14.86 12.71
C GLN A 55 32.77 -14.02 13.70
N ARG A 56 33.00 -14.59 14.88
CA ARG A 56 33.82 -14.00 15.92
C ARG A 56 35.18 -13.78 15.26
N ARG A 57 35.38 -12.58 14.71
CA ARG A 57 36.70 -11.98 14.48
C ARG A 57 37.29 -11.67 15.86
N LYS A 58 37.45 -12.73 16.66
CA LYS A 58 38.53 -12.84 17.62
C LYS A 58 39.79 -13.04 16.77
N PHE A 59 40.93 -12.56 17.24
CA PHE A 59 42.26 -12.66 16.60
C PHE A 59 42.78 -11.46 15.80
N GLN A 60 42.52 -10.22 16.24
CA GLN A 60 43.52 -9.15 16.01
C GLN A 60 43.88 -8.35 17.27
N TYR A 61 43.02 -8.35 18.31
CA TYR A 61 43.33 -7.68 19.58
C TYR A 61 44.34 -8.43 20.47
N LEU A 62 44.55 -9.73 20.25
CA LEU A 62 45.51 -10.53 21.03
C LEU A 62 46.97 -10.32 20.58
N TRP A 63 47.21 -9.80 19.38
CA TRP A 63 48.58 -9.61 18.89
C TRP A 63 49.19 -8.27 19.32
N ILE A 64 48.35 -7.24 19.48
CA ILE A 64 48.78 -5.91 19.90
C ILE A 64 49.12 -5.86 21.41
N VAL A 65 48.43 -6.66 22.24
CA VAL A 65 48.74 -6.72 23.69
C VAL A 65 50.00 -7.57 23.95
N LYS A 66 50.34 -8.51 23.05
CA LYS A 66 51.52 -9.37 23.20
C LYS A 66 52.83 -8.66 22.82
N SER A 67 52.79 -7.77 21.82
CA SER A 67 53.98 -7.03 21.37
C SER A 67 54.48 -5.95 22.34
N VAL A 68 53.61 -5.41 23.21
CA VAL A 68 54.00 -4.44 24.25
C VAL A 68 54.66 -5.13 25.47
N LEU A 69 54.32 -6.39 25.73
CA LEU A 69 54.90 -7.18 26.84
C LEU A 69 56.18 -7.93 26.44
N GLU A 70 56.33 -8.32 25.17
CA GLU A 70 57.50 -9.07 24.70
C GLU A 70 58.76 -8.19 24.53
N SER A 71 58.63 -6.87 24.32
CA SER A 71 59.78 -5.96 24.25
C SER A 71 60.39 -5.58 25.61
N ARG A 72 59.70 -5.88 26.73
CA ARG A 72 60.14 -5.48 28.09
C ARG A 72 60.97 -6.53 28.82
N ARG A 73 61.17 -7.71 28.23
CA ARG A 73 61.84 -8.85 28.90
C ARG A 73 63.36 -8.91 28.72
N SER A 74 63.94 -8.00 27.93
CA SER A 74 65.38 -7.96 27.62
C SER A 74 66.07 -6.70 28.14
N SER A 75 65.83 -6.37 29.40
CA SER A 75 66.62 -5.37 30.15
C SER A 75 66.85 -5.91 31.56
N SER A 76 67.56 -7.03 31.67
CA SER A 76 68.15 -7.44 32.93
C SER A 76 69.14 -6.36 33.36
N ILE A 77 68.68 -5.48 34.24
CA ILE A 77 69.55 -4.63 35.02
C ILE A 77 70.48 -5.56 35.82
N SER A 78 71.78 -5.28 35.70
CA SER A 78 72.89 -5.78 36.50
C SER A 78 73.78 -6.83 35.82
N ASP A 79 74.42 -6.40 34.74
CA ASP A 79 75.80 -6.82 34.49
C ASP A 79 76.69 -6.14 35.55
N ASN A 80 76.93 -6.83 36.67
CA ASN A 80 77.96 -6.45 37.63
C ASN A 80 79.31 -6.73 36.97
N GLY A 81 79.73 -5.85 36.06
CA GLY A 81 81.03 -5.94 35.42
C GLY A 81 82.12 -5.85 36.49
N ALA A 82 82.73 -6.99 36.81
CA ALA A 82 84.08 -7.31 37.33
C ALA A 82 84.89 -6.28 38.18
N THR A 83 84.30 -5.21 38.66
CA THR A 83 84.94 -4.13 39.45
C THR A 83 84.31 -4.14 40.84
N GLU A 84 85.15 -4.06 41.87
CA GLU A 84 84.69 -4.01 43.26
C GLU A 84 83.61 -2.93 43.44
N PRO A 85 82.47 -3.24 44.10
CA PRO A 85 81.42 -2.25 44.31
C PRO A 85 81.99 -0.99 44.96
N ALA A 86 81.55 0.20 44.53
CA ALA A 86 81.98 1.47 45.11
C ALA A 86 81.85 1.48 46.64
N ARG A 87 80.82 0.80 47.17
CA ARG A 87 80.64 0.52 48.60
C ARG A 87 81.82 -0.23 49.23
N VAL A 88 82.28 -1.32 48.61
CA VAL A 88 83.40 -2.14 49.09
C VAL A 88 84.73 -1.38 49.01
N LEU A 89 84.92 -0.58 47.96
CA LEU A 89 86.09 0.31 47.81
C LEU A 89 86.10 1.40 48.90
N LEU A 90 84.96 2.02 49.19
CA LEU A 90 84.82 3.00 50.26
C LEU A 90 85.04 2.35 51.64
N GLU A 91 84.46 1.18 51.90
CA GLU A 91 84.69 0.42 53.13
C GLU A 91 86.19 0.08 53.33
N ARG A 92 86.90 -0.30 52.26
CA ARG A 92 88.35 -0.54 52.28
C ARG A 92 89.15 0.74 52.51
N LEU A 93 88.76 1.85 51.90
CA LEU A 93 89.36 3.18 52.13
C LEU A 93 89.24 3.62 53.58
N PHE A 94 88.05 3.48 54.17
CA PHE A 94 87.82 3.81 55.57
C PHE A 94 88.71 2.95 56.49
N ALA A 95 88.79 1.64 56.23
CA ALA A 95 89.65 0.74 57.00
C ALA A 95 91.15 1.09 56.86
N GLN A 96 91.62 1.49 55.67
CA GLN A 96 93.00 1.90 55.46
C GLN A 96 93.31 3.26 56.08
N THR A 97 92.37 4.20 56.05
CA THR A 97 92.49 5.50 56.69
C THR A 97 92.63 5.34 58.22
N GLN A 98 91.77 4.50 58.82
CA GLN A 98 91.83 4.19 60.25
C GLN A 98 93.18 3.54 60.64
N LYS A 99 93.68 2.59 59.82
CA LYS A 99 94.98 1.96 60.05
C LYS A 99 96.14 2.96 59.95
N LEU A 100 96.08 3.92 59.04
CA LEU A 100 97.09 4.97 58.88
C LEU A 100 97.07 5.95 60.06
N GLU A 101 95.87 6.34 60.52
CA GLU A 101 95.66 7.18 61.70
C GLU A 101 96.25 6.55 62.97
N GLU A 102 96.05 5.25 63.18
CA GLU A 102 96.65 4.47 64.28
C GLU A 102 98.19 4.41 64.21
N GLN A 103 98.77 4.43 63.00
CA GLN A 103 100.22 4.43 62.80
C GLN A 103 100.86 5.81 63.06
N ILE A 104 100.14 6.90 62.77
CA ILE A 104 100.62 8.29 63.01
C ILE A 104 100.55 8.65 64.50
N GLY A 105 99.61 8.06 65.26
CA GLY A 105 99.50 8.25 66.72
C GLY A 105 100.54 7.50 67.58
N ARG A 106 101.44 6.70 66.99
CA ARG A 106 102.51 5.94 67.70
C ARG A 106 103.88 6.64 67.63
N ASP A 107 104.73 6.35 68.62
CA ASP A 107 106.05 6.97 68.88
C ASP A 107 106.94 7.13 67.62
N PRO A 108 107.38 8.36 67.27
CA PRO A 108 108.03 8.70 65.99
C PRO A 108 109.45 8.13 65.74
N ARG A 109 109.97 7.24 66.61
CA ARG A 109 111.31 6.64 66.47
C ARG A 109 111.34 5.25 65.81
N SER A 110 110.20 4.72 65.39
CA SER A 110 110.15 3.42 64.69
C SER A 110 110.44 3.57 63.19
N SER A 111 111.08 2.57 62.59
CA SER A 111 111.47 2.47 61.19
C SER A 111 110.27 2.27 60.24
N HIS A 112 109.22 3.07 60.38
CA HIS A 112 107.92 2.91 59.69
C HIS A 112 107.72 3.85 58.49
N ALA A 113 108.70 4.69 58.15
CA ALA A 113 108.59 5.65 57.03
C ALA A 113 108.31 4.98 55.67
N ALA A 114 108.91 3.80 55.41
CA ALA A 114 108.67 3.04 54.18
C ALA A 114 107.27 2.40 54.16
N GLU A 115 106.76 1.94 55.31
CA GLU A 115 105.44 1.32 55.43
C GLU A 115 104.31 2.35 55.34
N LEU A 116 104.51 3.55 55.92
CA LEU A 116 103.62 4.70 55.79
C LEU A 116 103.46 5.14 54.33
N GLY A 117 104.56 5.20 53.56
CA GLY A 117 104.51 5.53 52.13
C GLY A 117 103.75 4.50 51.30
N VAL A 118 103.89 3.21 51.60
CA VAL A 118 103.14 2.12 50.95
C VAL A 118 101.65 2.17 51.33
N ASN A 119 101.32 2.42 52.59
CA ASN A 119 99.92 2.57 53.04
C ASN A 119 99.26 3.81 52.42
N LEU A 120 99.99 4.92 52.29
CA LEU A 120 99.52 6.15 51.65
C LEU A 120 99.27 5.94 50.15
N GLY A 121 100.20 5.30 49.43
CA GLY A 121 100.03 5.00 48.00
C GLY A 121 98.89 4.02 47.73
N LYS A 122 98.64 3.07 48.64
CA LYS A 122 97.47 2.17 48.58
C LYS A 122 96.16 2.91 48.80
N LEU A 123 96.12 3.81 49.79
CA LEU A 123 94.97 4.67 50.06
C LEU A 123 94.65 5.58 48.87
N GLU A 124 95.66 6.19 48.26
CA GLU A 124 95.50 7.02 47.07
C GLU A 124 94.96 6.22 45.88
N SER A 125 95.46 5.00 45.65
CA SER A 125 94.97 4.10 44.59
C SER A 125 93.52 3.70 44.82
N ASP A 126 93.17 3.34 46.06
CA ASP A 126 91.81 3.00 46.45
C ASP A 126 90.86 4.21 46.30
N LEU A 127 91.35 5.43 46.53
CA LEU A 127 90.57 6.66 46.39
C LEU A 127 90.26 6.95 44.92
N HIS A 128 91.27 6.82 44.06
CA HIS A 128 91.09 6.93 42.61
C HIS A 128 90.13 5.85 42.09
N ALA A 129 90.24 4.61 42.57
CA ALA A 129 89.32 3.53 42.20
C ALA A 129 87.88 3.82 42.65
N ALA A 130 87.68 4.30 43.89
CA ALA A 130 86.36 4.66 44.41
C ALA A 130 85.74 5.82 43.62
N LEU A 131 86.52 6.86 43.29
CA LEU A 131 86.05 7.99 42.48
C LEU A 131 85.65 7.56 41.07
N ALA A 132 86.44 6.70 40.42
CA ALA A 132 86.10 6.17 39.10
C ALA A 132 84.81 5.33 39.15
N ALA A 133 84.66 4.47 40.18
CA ALA A 133 83.45 3.67 40.36
C ALA A 133 82.20 4.52 40.64
N LEU A 134 82.33 5.59 41.44
CA LEU A 134 81.23 6.52 41.71
C LEU A 134 80.82 7.32 40.47
N LYS A 135 81.77 7.82 39.68
CA LYS A 135 81.48 8.51 38.41
C LYS A 135 80.71 7.62 37.44
N LYS A 136 81.15 6.37 37.28
CA LYS A 136 80.42 5.38 36.46
C LYS A 136 78.99 5.16 36.95
N LYS A 137 78.78 5.11 38.27
CA LYS A 137 77.44 4.97 38.85
C LYS A 137 76.57 6.21 38.67
N GLU A 138 77.14 7.40 38.69
CA GLU A 138 76.44 8.63 38.36
C GLU A 138 75.99 8.62 36.89
N GLU A 139 76.85 8.22 35.95
CA GLU A 139 76.50 8.05 34.54
C GLU A 139 75.39 7.00 34.34
N ASP A 140 75.53 5.81 34.96
CA ASP A 140 74.50 4.76 34.94
C ASP A 140 73.15 5.28 35.47
N LEU A 141 73.18 6.08 36.54
CA LEU A 141 71.97 6.66 37.15
C LEU A 141 71.32 7.70 36.22
N GLN A 142 72.11 8.60 35.63
CA GLN A 142 71.62 9.57 34.65
C GLN A 142 71.00 8.87 33.43
N ASP A 143 71.58 7.76 32.96
CA ASP A 143 71.00 6.93 31.90
C ASP A 143 69.68 6.30 32.31
N ALA A 144 69.61 5.75 33.52
CA ALA A 144 68.38 5.19 34.06
C ALA A 144 67.27 6.25 34.21
N GLU A 145 67.60 7.45 34.68
CA GLU A 145 66.66 8.58 34.79
C GLU A 145 66.13 9.00 33.41
N ARG A 146 67.00 9.14 32.41
CA ARG A 146 66.60 9.44 31.02
C ARG A 146 65.65 8.37 30.48
N LYS A 147 65.93 7.10 30.75
CA LYS A 147 65.09 5.97 30.33
C LYS A 147 63.71 6.01 31.00
N VAL A 148 63.65 6.23 32.31
CA VAL A 148 62.39 6.33 33.06
C VAL A 148 61.55 7.50 32.53
N LEU A 149 62.16 8.65 32.25
CA LEU A 149 61.45 9.79 31.67
C LEU A 149 60.88 9.48 30.27
N SER A 150 61.64 8.75 29.43
CA SER A 150 61.17 8.30 28.12
C SER A 150 59.97 7.36 28.26
N GLU A 151 60.07 6.34 29.11
CA GLU A 151 58.99 5.39 29.37
C GLU A 151 57.74 6.08 29.92
N TYR A 152 57.90 7.06 30.82
CA TYR A 152 56.81 7.86 31.36
C TYR A 152 56.07 8.63 30.25
N ASN A 153 56.81 9.25 29.33
CA ASN A 153 56.23 9.96 28.20
C ASN A 153 55.49 9.02 27.24
N GLU A 154 56.02 7.82 26.98
CA GLU A 154 55.36 6.79 26.18
C GLU A 154 54.05 6.31 26.82
N ILE A 155 54.07 6.04 28.14
CA ILE A 155 52.87 5.65 28.89
C ILE A 155 51.81 6.74 28.83
N ASN A 156 52.19 8.01 28.99
CA ASN A 156 51.26 9.13 28.89
C ASN A 156 50.65 9.29 27.50
N ARG A 157 51.42 9.04 26.43
CA ARG A 157 50.88 9.02 25.06
C ARG A 157 49.90 7.86 24.88
N ALA A 158 50.28 6.65 25.30
CA ALA A 158 49.42 5.47 25.22
C ALA A 158 48.11 5.66 26.01
N ARG A 159 48.16 6.31 27.18
CA ARG A 159 46.98 6.65 27.97
C ARG A 159 46.03 7.58 27.23
N LYS A 160 46.54 8.67 26.64
CA LYS A 160 45.72 9.61 25.85
C LYS A 160 45.12 8.94 24.61
N ASP A 161 45.86 8.05 23.96
CA ASP A 161 45.36 7.29 22.82
C ASP A 161 44.25 6.32 23.22
N LEU A 162 44.36 5.69 24.39
CA LEU A 162 43.32 4.83 24.94
C LEU A 162 42.05 5.63 25.25
N GLU A 163 42.18 6.77 25.94
CA GLU A 163 41.05 7.65 26.27
C GLU A 163 40.30 8.13 25.02
N ARG A 164 41.03 8.50 23.96
CA ARG A 164 40.42 8.84 22.66
C ARG A 164 39.63 7.67 22.07
N ARG A 165 40.21 6.46 22.05
CA ARG A 165 39.54 5.27 21.52
C ARG A 165 38.32 4.88 22.35
N GLU A 166 38.36 5.05 23.67
CA GLU A 166 37.20 4.83 24.54
C GLU A 166 36.07 5.80 24.19
N GLY A 167 36.40 7.08 23.96
CA GLY A 167 35.45 8.07 23.45
C GLY A 167 34.82 7.67 22.12
N ASP A 168 35.64 7.24 21.14
CA ASP A 168 35.16 6.76 19.84
C ASP A 168 34.24 5.53 19.97
N ILE A 169 34.57 4.60 20.88
CA ILE A 169 33.74 3.41 21.14
C ILE A 169 32.39 3.82 21.73
N VAL A 170 32.35 4.75 22.67
CA VAL A 170 31.09 5.24 23.25
C VAL A 170 30.24 5.93 22.17
N ALA A 171 30.84 6.80 21.35
CA ALA A 171 30.13 7.46 20.26
C ALA A 171 29.57 6.45 19.23
N ALA A 172 30.36 5.43 18.87
CA ALA A 172 29.93 4.37 17.97
C ALA A 172 28.77 3.55 18.55
N ARG A 173 28.79 3.25 19.86
CA ARG A 173 27.69 2.55 20.54
C ARG A 173 26.40 3.37 20.54
N MET A 174 26.48 4.66 20.85
CA MET A 174 25.31 5.54 20.80
C MET A 174 24.71 5.57 19.39
N LYS A 175 25.54 5.68 18.35
CA LYS A 175 25.07 5.63 16.96
C LYS A 175 24.45 4.29 16.59
N GLN A 176 25.00 3.18 17.11
CA GLN A 176 24.41 1.86 16.90
C GLN A 176 23.03 1.77 17.53
N GLU A 177 22.88 2.23 18.77
CA GLU A 177 21.61 2.22 19.50
C GLU A 177 20.54 3.06 18.77
N THR A 178 20.89 4.25 18.27
CA THR A 178 19.96 5.07 17.48
C THR A 178 19.51 4.37 16.20
N LEU A 179 20.43 3.70 15.49
CA LEU A 179 20.10 2.96 14.26
C LEU A 179 19.25 1.72 14.54
N GLU A 180 19.48 1.03 15.65
CA GLU A 180 18.67 -0.11 16.08
C GLU A 180 17.23 0.32 16.40
N GLU A 181 17.06 1.48 17.03
CA GLU A 181 15.75 2.05 17.34
C GLU A 181 15.02 2.52 16.06
N GLU A 182 15.71 3.20 15.15
CA GLU A 182 15.15 3.58 13.84
C GLU A 182 14.71 2.34 13.05
N LEU A 183 15.51 1.28 13.05
CA LEU A 183 15.17 0.01 12.40
C LEU A 183 13.95 -0.65 13.06
N ARG A 184 13.87 -0.62 14.40
CA ARG A 184 12.72 -1.14 15.14
C ARG A 184 11.44 -0.40 14.76
N GLN A 185 11.49 0.93 14.68
CA GLN A 185 10.35 1.75 14.29
C GLN A 185 9.94 1.48 12.83
N ALA A 186 10.89 1.45 11.90
CA ALA A 186 10.61 1.15 10.50
C ALA A 186 9.97 -0.23 10.31
N ASN A 187 10.36 -1.23 11.11
CA ASN A 187 9.74 -2.56 11.08
C ASN A 187 8.29 -2.55 11.58
N ILE A 188 7.97 -1.74 12.61
CA ILE A 188 6.60 -1.58 13.09
C ILE A 188 5.74 -0.90 12.02
N ASP A 189 6.25 0.17 11.41
CA ASP A 189 5.54 0.91 10.38
C ASP A 189 5.27 0.01 9.16
N LEU A 190 6.27 -0.78 8.75
CA LEU A 190 6.13 -1.74 7.65
C LEU A 190 5.10 -2.84 7.96
N ALA A 191 5.08 -3.35 9.21
CA ALA A 191 4.07 -4.31 9.64
C ALA A 191 2.66 -3.71 9.60
N SER A 192 2.51 -2.46 10.05
CA SER A 192 1.23 -1.73 10.00
C SER A 192 0.75 -1.50 8.57
N GLN A 193 1.66 -1.12 7.65
CA GLN A 193 1.33 -0.97 6.24
C GLN A 193 0.93 -2.31 5.60
N ALA A 194 1.62 -3.40 5.96
CA ALA A 194 1.27 -4.73 5.47
C ALA A 194 -0.13 -5.17 5.91
N THR A 195 -0.53 -4.85 7.15
CA THR A 195 -1.90 -5.10 7.62
C THR A 195 -2.93 -4.25 6.88
N GLU A 196 -2.67 -2.95 6.68
CA GLU A 196 -3.58 -2.05 5.96
C GLU A 196 -3.78 -2.50 4.50
N ILE A 197 -2.71 -2.90 3.82
CA ILE A 197 -2.79 -3.46 2.47
C ILE A 197 -3.62 -4.76 2.45
N GLY A 198 -3.49 -5.58 3.49
CA GLY A 198 -4.29 -6.80 3.67
C GLY A 198 -5.78 -6.48 3.75
N ASP A 199 -6.16 -5.52 4.58
CA ASP A 199 -7.55 -5.10 4.78
C ASP A 199 -8.14 -4.48 3.51
N LEU A 200 -7.39 -3.60 2.83
CA LEU A 200 -7.81 -3.00 1.57
C LEU A 200 -8.04 -4.04 0.46
N LYS A 201 -7.21 -5.08 0.39
CA LYS A 201 -7.42 -6.19 -0.56
C LYS A 201 -8.71 -6.95 -0.28
N LEU A 202 -9.06 -7.14 1.00
CA LEU A 202 -10.29 -7.80 1.40
C LEU A 202 -11.50 -6.96 0.97
N HIS A 203 -11.49 -5.65 1.26
CA HIS A 203 -12.55 -4.74 0.84
C HIS A 203 -12.72 -4.67 -0.69
N LEU A 204 -11.62 -4.66 -1.46
CA LEU A 204 -11.70 -4.70 -2.92
C LEU A 204 -12.40 -5.97 -3.40
N LYS A 205 -12.07 -7.12 -2.82
CA LYS A 205 -12.69 -8.40 -3.17
C LYS A 205 -14.19 -8.42 -2.86
N GLU A 206 -14.60 -7.87 -1.71
CA GLU A 206 -16.02 -7.73 -1.35
C GLU A 206 -16.77 -6.85 -2.36
N ARG A 207 -16.18 -5.70 -2.73
CA ARG A 207 -16.76 -4.79 -3.72
C ARG A 207 -16.85 -5.40 -5.10
N ASP A 208 -15.84 -6.16 -5.55
CA ASP A 208 -15.88 -6.88 -6.82
C ASP A 208 -17.00 -7.92 -6.85
N GLN A 209 -17.23 -8.62 -5.74
CA GLN A 209 -18.35 -9.56 -5.61
C GLN A 209 -19.70 -8.83 -5.69
N GLU A 210 -19.85 -7.70 -4.97
CA GLU A 210 -21.07 -6.91 -4.98
C GLU A 210 -21.37 -6.30 -6.36
N ILE A 211 -20.33 -5.82 -7.06
CA ILE A 211 -20.43 -5.33 -8.44
C ILE A 211 -20.87 -6.46 -9.36
N SER A 212 -20.26 -7.65 -9.24
CA SER A 212 -20.62 -8.80 -10.08
C SER A 212 -22.07 -9.23 -9.84
N ALA A 213 -22.52 -9.29 -8.59
CA ALA A 213 -23.90 -9.60 -8.25
C ALA A 213 -24.88 -8.54 -8.81
N SER A 214 -24.53 -7.26 -8.70
CA SER A 214 -25.32 -6.15 -9.23
C SER A 214 -25.42 -6.20 -10.76
N GLN A 215 -24.32 -6.51 -11.45
CA GLN A 215 -24.31 -6.68 -12.91
C GLN A 215 -25.20 -7.84 -13.34
N SER A 216 -25.14 -8.99 -12.67
CA SER A 216 -26.04 -10.12 -12.95
C SER A 216 -27.51 -9.75 -12.73
N ALA A 217 -27.82 -9.04 -11.65
CA ALA A 217 -29.18 -8.57 -11.37
C ALA A 217 -29.69 -7.59 -12.44
N CYS A 218 -28.85 -6.63 -12.86
CA CYS A 218 -29.18 -5.71 -13.96
C CYS A 218 -29.41 -6.45 -15.27
N SER A 219 -28.56 -7.43 -15.62
CA SER A 219 -28.74 -8.24 -16.83
C SER A 219 -30.07 -9.00 -16.81
N ALA A 220 -30.44 -9.60 -15.66
CA ALA A 220 -31.72 -10.28 -15.52
C ALA A 220 -32.91 -9.32 -15.69
N LYS A 221 -32.81 -8.09 -15.18
CA LYS A 221 -33.84 -7.06 -15.37
C LYS A 221 -33.93 -6.57 -16.81
N GLU A 222 -32.81 -6.44 -17.51
CA GLU A 222 -32.82 -6.10 -18.94
C GLU A 222 -33.54 -7.18 -19.76
N GLU A 223 -33.27 -8.47 -19.48
CA GLU A 223 -33.98 -9.58 -20.13
C GLU A 223 -35.49 -9.55 -19.84
N GLU A 224 -35.88 -9.25 -18.60
CA GLU A 224 -37.30 -9.09 -18.22
C GLU A 224 -37.96 -7.94 -19.00
N ILE A 225 -37.29 -6.78 -19.11
CA ILE A 225 -37.76 -5.63 -19.90
C ILE A 225 -37.92 -5.99 -21.37
N ILE A 226 -36.97 -6.72 -21.96
CA ILE A 226 -37.04 -7.17 -23.35
C ILE A 226 -38.27 -8.07 -23.56
N LYS A 227 -38.54 -9.00 -22.63
CA LYS A 227 -39.73 -9.87 -22.67
C LYS A 227 -41.02 -9.05 -22.60
N MET A 228 -41.14 -8.15 -21.62
CA MET A 228 -42.31 -7.29 -21.47
C MET A 228 -42.54 -6.40 -22.70
N LYS A 229 -41.48 -5.88 -23.31
CA LYS A 229 -41.56 -5.09 -24.55
C LYS A 229 -42.13 -5.91 -25.71
N HIS A 230 -41.69 -7.17 -25.86
CA HIS A 230 -42.22 -8.06 -26.88
C HIS A 230 -43.70 -8.40 -26.65
N GLU A 231 -44.08 -8.70 -25.41
CA GLU A 231 -45.48 -8.96 -25.05
C GLU A 231 -46.38 -7.74 -25.32
N LEU A 232 -45.90 -6.54 -24.96
CA LEU A 232 -46.61 -5.29 -25.23
C LEU A 232 -46.82 -5.06 -26.74
N MET A 233 -45.78 -5.31 -27.55
CA MET A 233 -45.87 -5.20 -29.00
C MET A 233 -46.93 -6.14 -29.56
N LYS A 234 -46.92 -7.42 -29.14
CA LYS A 234 -47.92 -8.41 -29.54
C LYS A 234 -49.34 -7.98 -29.15
N LYS A 235 -49.53 -7.50 -27.91
CA LYS A 235 -50.84 -7.02 -27.44
C LYS A 235 -51.32 -5.79 -28.19
N SER A 236 -50.41 -4.90 -28.59
CA SER A 236 -50.73 -3.74 -29.41
C SER A 236 -51.19 -4.15 -30.82
N GLU A 237 -50.57 -5.17 -31.41
CA GLU A 237 -50.99 -5.72 -32.71
C GLU A 237 -52.38 -6.39 -32.61
N GLU A 238 -52.59 -7.22 -31.59
CA GLU A 238 -53.90 -7.84 -31.30
C GLU A 238 -55.01 -6.76 -31.13
N ALA A 239 -54.72 -5.69 -30.39
CA ALA A 239 -55.65 -4.58 -30.20
C ALA A 239 -55.97 -3.83 -31.51
N ALA A 240 -54.97 -3.61 -32.37
CA ALA A 240 -55.17 -2.96 -33.66
C ALA A 240 -56.05 -3.81 -34.61
N ILE A 241 -55.89 -5.13 -34.58
CA ILE A 241 -56.74 -6.07 -35.33
C ILE A 241 -58.18 -6.00 -34.83
N ALA A 242 -58.39 -6.10 -33.51
CA ALA A 242 -59.72 -6.01 -32.92
C ALA A 242 -60.41 -4.68 -33.21
N GLU A 243 -59.67 -3.56 -33.20
CA GLU A 243 -60.21 -2.26 -33.58
C GLU A 243 -60.65 -2.22 -35.05
N ALA A 244 -59.86 -2.80 -35.96
CA ALA A 244 -60.22 -2.88 -37.37
C ALA A 244 -61.50 -3.72 -37.61
N GLU A 245 -61.63 -4.84 -36.91
CA GLU A 245 -62.83 -5.69 -36.93
C GLU A 245 -64.06 -4.94 -36.41
N LEU A 246 -63.95 -4.26 -35.26
CA LEU A 246 -65.03 -3.45 -34.70
C LEU A 246 -65.46 -2.32 -35.65
N ARG A 247 -64.50 -1.65 -36.29
CA ARG A 247 -64.79 -0.62 -37.31
C ARG A 247 -65.52 -1.22 -38.52
N SER A 248 -65.16 -2.43 -38.96
CA SER A 248 -65.86 -3.14 -40.03
C SER A 248 -67.29 -3.48 -39.64
N MET A 249 -67.48 -4.04 -38.43
CA MET A 249 -68.81 -4.40 -37.92
C MET A 249 -69.71 -3.18 -37.75
N ALA A 250 -69.17 -2.05 -37.28
CA ALA A 250 -69.90 -0.79 -37.19
C ALA A 250 -70.39 -0.28 -38.56
N LYS A 251 -69.60 -0.46 -39.64
CA LYS A 251 -70.02 -0.11 -41.00
C LYS A 251 -71.18 -1.01 -41.47
N LEU A 252 -71.05 -2.33 -41.29
CA LEU A 252 -72.12 -3.28 -41.64
C LEU A 252 -73.41 -3.00 -40.88
N LEU A 253 -73.31 -2.67 -39.59
CA LEU A 253 -74.47 -2.30 -38.78
C LEU A 253 -75.12 -1.00 -39.27
N GLY A 254 -74.31 -0.01 -39.66
CA GLY A 254 -74.81 1.22 -40.29
C GLY A 254 -75.51 0.97 -41.64
N GLU A 255 -75.02 0.03 -42.45
CA GLU A 255 -75.68 -0.39 -43.69
C GLU A 255 -77.01 -1.12 -43.41
N ALA A 256 -77.01 -2.05 -42.45
CA ALA A 256 -78.22 -2.75 -42.03
C ALA A 256 -79.29 -1.77 -41.50
N ASN A 257 -78.90 -0.75 -40.73
CA ASN A 257 -79.84 0.26 -40.23
C ASN A 257 -80.52 1.04 -41.37
N LYS A 258 -79.76 1.40 -42.43
CA LYS A 258 -80.33 2.06 -43.63
C LYS A 258 -81.34 1.17 -44.36
N ILE A 259 -81.12 -0.15 -44.39
CA ILE A 259 -82.06 -1.10 -44.98
C ILE A 259 -83.35 -1.12 -44.15
N VAL A 260 -83.24 -1.20 -42.84
CA VAL A 260 -84.39 -1.17 -41.92
C VAL A 260 -85.17 0.14 -42.06
N GLU A 261 -84.49 1.29 -42.12
CA GLU A 261 -85.13 2.60 -42.34
C GLU A 261 -85.91 2.64 -43.66
N LYS A 262 -85.37 2.06 -44.76
CA LYS A 262 -86.11 1.96 -46.03
C LYS A 262 -87.33 1.06 -45.92
N GLN A 263 -87.18 -0.11 -45.30
CA GLN A 263 -88.29 -1.04 -45.07
C GLN A 263 -89.40 -0.42 -44.23
N GLU A 264 -89.05 0.37 -43.21
CA GLU A 264 -90.01 1.12 -42.39
C GLU A 264 -90.82 2.12 -43.25
N VAL A 265 -90.15 2.88 -44.13
CA VAL A 265 -90.84 3.81 -45.05
C VAL A 265 -91.76 3.07 -46.03
N GLU A 266 -91.30 1.95 -46.60
CA GLU A 266 -92.10 1.10 -47.49
C GLU A 266 -93.34 0.54 -46.79
N LEU A 267 -93.19 0.06 -45.55
CA LEU A 267 -94.31 -0.44 -44.74
C LEU A 267 -95.34 0.67 -44.45
N GLN A 268 -94.88 1.86 -44.07
CA GLN A 268 -95.77 3.01 -43.87
C GLN A 268 -96.52 3.38 -45.15
N GLN A 269 -95.87 3.29 -46.32
CA GLN A 269 -96.51 3.52 -47.61
C GLN A 269 -97.58 2.46 -47.91
N LEU A 270 -97.26 1.17 -47.73
CA LEU A 270 -98.20 0.06 -47.92
C LEU A 270 -99.40 0.17 -46.98
N GLN A 271 -99.20 0.56 -45.72
CA GLN A 271 -100.28 0.82 -44.77
C GLN A 271 -101.23 1.92 -45.26
N ARG A 272 -100.69 3.03 -45.80
CA ARG A 272 -101.52 4.09 -46.40
C ARG A 272 -102.33 3.59 -47.60
N GLU A 273 -101.73 2.76 -48.45
CA GLU A 273 -102.40 2.18 -49.62
C GLU A 273 -103.51 1.21 -49.23
N ILE A 274 -103.29 0.37 -48.22
CA ILE A 274 -104.32 -0.51 -47.64
C ILE A 274 -105.49 0.34 -47.13
N HIS A 275 -105.22 1.37 -46.34
CA HIS A 275 -106.28 2.22 -45.78
C HIS A 275 -107.11 2.91 -46.87
N LYS A 276 -106.44 3.42 -47.91
CA LYS A 276 -107.13 3.99 -49.08
C LYS A 276 -108.01 2.95 -49.78
N LYS A 277 -107.55 1.71 -49.92
CA LYS A 277 -108.34 0.62 -50.53
C LYS A 277 -109.52 0.20 -49.65
N GLU A 278 -109.36 0.24 -48.33
CA GLU A 278 -110.45 0.03 -47.38
C GLU A 278 -111.54 1.12 -47.55
N ASP A 279 -111.15 2.40 -47.64
CA ASP A 279 -112.07 3.51 -47.92
C ASP A 279 -112.80 3.35 -49.27
N GLU A 280 -112.06 3.02 -50.34
CA GLU A 280 -112.63 2.77 -51.68
C GLU A 280 -113.64 1.60 -51.67
N LEU A 281 -113.34 0.53 -50.91
CA LEU A 281 -114.24 -0.61 -50.73
C LEU A 281 -115.49 -0.21 -49.93
N GLU A 282 -115.34 0.58 -48.86
CA GLU A 282 -116.48 1.07 -48.06
C GLU A 282 -117.44 1.92 -48.90
N ILE A 283 -116.90 2.81 -49.74
CA ILE A 283 -117.69 3.58 -50.71
C ILE A 283 -118.40 2.66 -51.69
N SER A 284 -117.69 1.67 -52.27
CA SER A 284 -118.25 0.71 -53.22
C SER A 284 -119.39 -0.12 -52.60
N ILE A 285 -119.22 -0.59 -51.36
CA ILE A 285 -120.25 -1.29 -50.60
C ILE A 285 -121.46 -0.38 -50.37
N SER A 286 -121.25 0.89 -50.04
CA SER A 286 -122.32 1.87 -49.84
C SER A 286 -123.10 2.14 -51.13
N ILE A 287 -122.42 2.29 -52.27
CA ILE A 287 -123.05 2.40 -53.59
C ILE A 287 -123.89 1.15 -53.89
N GLN A 288 -123.29 -0.04 -53.77
CA GLN A 288 -123.98 -1.31 -54.04
C GLN A 288 -125.21 -1.50 -53.15
N LYS A 289 -125.14 -1.13 -51.86
CA LYS A 289 -126.32 -1.11 -50.96
C LYS A 289 -127.41 -0.17 -51.47
N SER A 290 -127.05 1.06 -51.84
CA SER A 290 -128.02 2.04 -52.37
C SER A 290 -128.64 1.59 -53.70
N GLU A 291 -127.88 0.93 -54.57
CA GLU A 291 -128.36 0.35 -55.82
C GLU A 291 -129.28 -0.85 -55.57
N ALA A 292 -128.92 -1.73 -54.63
CA ALA A 292 -129.78 -2.84 -54.21
C ALA A 292 -131.10 -2.33 -53.63
N GLU A 293 -131.09 -1.24 -52.86
CA GLU A 293 -132.30 -0.56 -52.38
C GLU A 293 -133.13 0.04 -53.54
N LYS A 294 -132.50 0.75 -54.49
CA LYS A 294 -133.19 1.26 -55.70
C LYS A 294 -133.81 0.13 -56.53
N LEU A 295 -133.11 -0.98 -56.73
CA LEU A 295 -133.64 -2.17 -57.41
C LEU A 295 -134.80 -2.80 -56.64
N LYS A 296 -134.75 -2.82 -55.30
CA LYS A 296 -135.86 -3.29 -54.46
C LYS A 296 -137.08 -2.38 -54.60
N LEU A 297 -136.91 -1.05 -54.61
CA LEU A 297 -137.98 -0.08 -54.85
C LEU A 297 -138.57 -0.23 -56.27
N LEU A 298 -137.72 -0.33 -57.30
CA LEU A 298 -138.17 -0.60 -58.67
C LEU A 298 -138.96 -1.90 -58.73
N LYS A 299 -138.45 -2.99 -58.15
CA LYS A 299 -139.12 -4.30 -58.08
C LYS A 299 -140.46 -4.24 -57.33
N GLN A 300 -140.56 -3.44 -56.26
CA GLN A 300 -141.83 -3.16 -55.58
C GLN A 300 -142.78 -2.32 -56.44
N SER A 301 -142.28 -1.36 -57.23
CA SER A 301 -143.07 -0.57 -58.18
C SER A 301 -143.59 -1.43 -59.35
N TRP A 302 -142.76 -2.34 -59.88
CA TRP A 302 -143.14 -3.33 -60.90
C TRP A 302 -144.18 -4.30 -60.33
N ARG A 303 -144.00 -4.79 -59.10
CA ARG A 303 -145.03 -5.56 -58.41
C ARG A 303 -146.33 -4.76 -58.26
N SER A 304 -146.28 -3.49 -57.85
CA SER A 304 -147.49 -2.67 -57.70
C SER A 304 -148.21 -2.42 -59.05
N LYS A 305 -147.46 -2.29 -60.14
CA LYS A 305 -148.01 -2.19 -61.51
C LYS A 305 -148.59 -3.51 -62.04
N GLN A 306 -148.11 -4.65 -61.53
CA GLN A 306 -148.61 -5.99 -61.90
C GLN A 306 -149.89 -6.39 -61.13
N TRP A 307 -150.31 -5.61 -60.13
CA TRP A 307 -151.58 -5.80 -59.39
C TRP A 307 -152.69 -4.81 -59.80
N ILE A 308 -152.45 -3.95 -60.79
CA ILE A 308 -153.41 -2.94 -61.30
C ILE A 308 -153.73 -3.15 -62.80
N GLY A 309 -153.24 -4.25 -63.41
CA GLY A 309 -153.58 -4.67 -64.78
C GLY A 309 -154.28 -6.01 -64.79
#